data_AF-A0A962ZJI1-F1
#
_entry.id   AF-A0A962ZJI1-F1
#
_cell.length_a   1.000
_cell.length_b   1.000
_cell.length_c   1.000
_cell.angle_alpha   90.00
_cell.angle_beta   90.00
_cell.angle_gamma   90.00
#
_symmetry.space_group_name_H-M   'P 1'
#
loop_
_entity.id
_entity.type
_entity.pdbx_description
1 polymer ?
#
loop_
_entity_poly.entity_id
_entity_poly.type
_entity_poly.pdbx_seq_one_letter_code
_entity_poly.pdbx_strand_id
1 'polypeptide(L)'
;MPLTAPPRPVVDNPAGWLHAALLTALLLAPAADACSVYGKGWGSKWDNPIWPNGATITWSFMTPGVALGPAAPPAWNGTNSLGTGSPADLRVKIDTVHGAGAFNAAVQRAFNTWSAAANLQFVQVADQGGAFGTVAAPDIRIGAFSFGAGDLSGAAGFGPPGDDVNFPDALAGDIAFNSANNFNIDPGAEGDPLQTGPGGLYLNDIEGLLLHEIGHTLGIGHSQEPSAILCGYQSPNFDGSSCDYAHVNRVLTPDDLNAVRNIYGPAPPPDGDVSFDCRVDAADVLLVNQILLKQLLPNAAQRARADVAPLVSGTPLPDGEVTTADFLAILQKSLRQISY
;
A
#
# COMPACT_ATOMS: atom_id res chain seq x y z
N MET A 1 17.99 94.74 22.41
CA MET A 1 17.07 94.85 21.24
C MET A 1 17.82 94.32 20.03
N PRO A 2 17.24 93.57 19.09
CA PRO A 2 15.99 92.79 19.10
C PRO A 2 16.17 91.39 18.43
N LEU A 3 15.03 90.72 18.18
CA LEU A 3 14.75 89.72 17.13
C LEU A 3 15.06 88.22 17.33
N THR A 4 14.03 87.58 17.88
CA THR A 4 13.47 86.25 17.60
C THR A 4 13.72 85.64 16.21
N ALA A 5 14.02 84.35 16.19
CA ALA A 5 13.80 83.45 15.05
C ALA A 5 12.81 82.32 15.44
N PRO A 6 11.89 81.90 14.55
CA PRO A 6 10.84 80.94 14.86
C PRO A 6 11.31 79.48 14.78
N PRO A 7 10.60 78.52 15.43
CA PRO A 7 10.96 77.11 15.40
C PRO A 7 10.60 76.45 14.05
N ARG A 8 11.44 75.49 13.62
CA ARG A 8 11.23 74.65 12.44
C ARG A 8 10.15 73.59 12.70
N PRO A 9 9.35 73.21 11.68
CA PRO A 9 8.35 72.16 11.82
C PRO A 9 9.00 70.77 11.85
N VAL A 10 8.44 69.91 12.70
CA VAL A 10 8.67 68.46 12.76
C VAL A 10 8.08 67.84 11.49
N VAL A 11 8.88 67.03 10.80
CA VAL A 11 8.41 66.22 9.66
C VAL A 11 8.04 64.85 10.23
N ASP A 12 6.75 64.59 10.35
CA ASP A 12 6.20 63.28 10.68
C ASP A 12 6.31 62.35 9.46
N ASN A 13 6.81 61.16 9.70
CA ASN A 13 6.94 60.05 8.75
C ASN A 13 5.56 59.36 8.59
N PRO A 14 4.92 59.31 7.41
CA PRO A 14 3.71 58.54 7.25
C PRO A 14 4.07 57.10 6.84
N ALA A 15 4.43 56.27 7.82
CA ALA A 15 4.40 54.83 7.66
C ALA A 15 3.17 54.29 8.39
N GLY A 16 2.09 54.01 7.67
CA GLY A 16 0.95 53.34 8.31
C GLY A 16 -0.38 53.42 7.60
N TRP A 17 -0.49 52.87 6.39
CA TRP A 17 -1.79 52.43 5.84
C TRP A 17 -1.60 51.26 4.88
N LEU A 18 -1.57 50.03 5.42
CA LEU A 18 -1.86 48.79 4.70
C LEU A 18 -2.51 47.82 5.70
N HIS A 19 -3.78 48.06 6.02
CA HIS A 19 -4.71 47.05 6.54
C HIS A 19 -5.69 46.78 5.39
N ALA A 20 -5.68 45.59 4.78
CA ALA A 20 -6.35 44.39 5.24
C ALA A 20 -7.43 44.04 4.21
N ALA A 21 -7.08 43.14 3.29
CA ALA A 21 -8.04 42.39 2.49
C ALA A 21 -7.40 41.04 2.12
N LEU A 22 -7.12 40.23 3.13
CA LEU A 22 -6.95 38.79 2.91
C LEU A 22 -8.35 38.19 2.89
N LEU A 23 -8.98 38.14 1.72
CA LEU A 23 -10.15 37.31 1.50
C LEU A 23 -9.70 35.85 1.64
N THR A 24 -10.06 35.22 2.75
CA THR A 24 -9.98 33.77 2.91
C THR A 24 -11.04 33.14 2.02
N ALA A 25 -10.69 32.89 0.76
CA ALA A 25 -11.43 31.93 -0.06
C ALA A 25 -11.08 30.54 0.45
N LEU A 26 -11.78 30.06 1.48
CA LEU A 26 -11.95 28.62 1.67
C LEU A 26 -12.76 28.13 0.47
N LEU A 27 -12.04 27.73 -0.58
CA LEU A 27 -12.60 26.89 -1.62
C LEU A 27 -13.05 25.60 -0.92
N LEU A 28 -14.36 25.45 -0.74
CA LEU A 28 -14.97 24.16 -0.53
C LEU A 28 -14.68 23.35 -1.79
N ALA A 29 -13.54 22.67 -1.82
CA ALA A 29 -13.33 21.59 -2.75
C ALA A 29 -14.49 20.60 -2.55
N PRO A 30 -15.18 20.18 -3.61
CA PRO A 30 -16.16 19.10 -3.49
C PRO A 30 -15.43 17.91 -2.86
N ALA A 31 -16.06 17.27 -1.87
CA ALA A 31 -15.57 15.99 -1.37
C ALA A 31 -15.46 15.05 -2.58
N ALA A 32 -14.25 14.63 -2.91
CA ALA A 32 -14.06 13.56 -3.87
C ALA A 32 -14.83 12.34 -3.35
N ASP A 33 -15.61 11.69 -4.22
CA ASP A 33 -16.22 10.41 -3.90
C ASP A 33 -15.08 9.42 -3.61
N ALA A 34 -14.85 9.15 -2.33
CA ALA A 34 -13.85 8.16 -1.90
C ALA A 34 -14.16 6.81 -2.56
N CYS A 35 -13.13 6.04 -2.92
CA CYS A 35 -13.24 4.67 -3.45
C CYS A 35 -14.41 3.89 -2.83
N SER A 36 -15.12 3.11 -3.65
CA SER A 36 -16.15 2.21 -3.13
C SER A 36 -15.49 1.17 -2.23
N VAL A 37 -15.63 1.27 -0.92
CA VAL A 37 -15.25 0.19 -0.02
C VAL A 37 -16.30 -0.92 -0.12
N TYR A 38 -15.87 -2.18 -0.19
CA TYR A 38 -16.80 -3.31 -0.18
C TYR A 38 -17.62 -3.29 1.12
N GLY A 39 -18.95 -3.37 0.98
CA GLY A 39 -19.89 -3.35 2.11
C GLY A 39 -19.94 -2.01 2.85
N LYS A 40 -20.87 -1.12 2.46
CA LYS A 40 -21.20 0.11 3.23
C LYS A 40 -22.00 -0.23 4.50
N GLY A 41 -21.41 -1.03 5.39
CA GLY A 41 -21.99 -1.46 6.66
C GLY A 41 -21.79 -2.97 6.84
N TRP A 42 -20.88 -3.33 7.74
CA TRP A 42 -20.46 -4.69 8.11
C TRP A 42 -19.50 -5.38 7.12
N GLY A 43 -18.21 -5.12 7.36
CA GLY A 43 -17.13 -6.13 7.32
C GLY A 43 -16.80 -6.79 6.00
N SER A 44 -16.04 -6.11 5.13
CA SER A 44 -15.04 -6.72 4.27
C SER A 44 -13.66 -6.19 4.68
N LYS A 45 -13.12 -6.69 5.79
CA LYS A 45 -11.71 -6.45 6.18
C LYS A 45 -11.12 -7.66 6.90
N TRP A 46 -9.80 -7.74 6.93
CA TRP A 46 -9.11 -8.76 7.73
C TRP A 46 -9.15 -8.44 9.23
N ASP A 47 -9.10 -9.51 10.04
CA ASP A 47 -9.12 -9.48 11.50
C ASP A 47 -10.37 -8.80 12.11
N ASN A 48 -10.17 -7.73 12.86
CA ASN A 48 -11.21 -7.07 13.63
C ASN A 48 -12.21 -6.37 12.69
N PRO A 49 -13.52 -6.70 12.72
CA PRO A 49 -14.49 -6.11 11.80
C PRO A 49 -14.80 -4.63 12.10
N ILE A 50 -14.31 -4.07 13.22
CA ILE A 50 -14.50 -2.66 13.58
C ILE A 50 -13.54 -1.77 12.79
N TRP A 51 -14.08 -0.70 12.21
CA TRP A 51 -13.30 0.31 11.48
C TRP A 51 -13.20 1.62 12.28
N PRO A 52 -12.07 2.34 12.18
CA PRO A 52 -10.78 1.87 11.67
C PRO A 52 -10.06 1.01 12.72
N ASN A 53 -9.50 -0.13 12.30
CA ASN A 53 -8.60 -0.92 13.16
C ASN A 53 -7.58 -1.67 12.30
N GLY A 54 -6.34 -1.75 12.77
CA GLY A 54 -5.27 -2.42 12.05
C GLY A 54 -5.51 -3.92 11.83
N ALA A 55 -4.62 -4.55 11.06
CA ALA A 55 -4.66 -5.99 10.82
C ALA A 55 -3.24 -6.55 10.63
N THR A 56 -3.05 -7.78 11.09
CA THR A 56 -1.89 -8.62 10.77
C THR A 56 -2.35 -9.68 9.78
N ILE A 57 -2.01 -9.48 8.51
CA ILE A 57 -2.48 -10.28 7.39
C ILE A 57 -1.38 -11.24 6.98
N THR A 58 -1.68 -12.54 7.04
CA THR A 58 -0.78 -13.56 6.54
C THR A 58 -0.89 -13.68 5.02
N TRP A 59 0.22 -13.97 4.34
CA TRP A 59 0.17 -14.19 2.88
C TRP A 59 1.14 -15.27 2.41
N SER A 60 0.84 -15.89 1.27
CA SER A 60 1.72 -16.87 0.64
C SER A 60 1.69 -16.76 -0.89
N PHE A 61 2.67 -17.39 -1.51
CA PHE A 61 2.51 -17.86 -2.88
C PHE A 61 1.83 -19.23 -2.84
N MET A 62 0.79 -19.43 -3.64
CA MET A 62 0.14 -20.73 -3.78
C MET A 62 1.16 -21.82 -4.14
N THR A 63 0.95 -23.02 -3.62
CA THR A 63 1.79 -24.17 -3.95
C THR A 63 1.80 -24.40 -5.47
N PRO A 64 2.96 -24.63 -6.10
CA PRO A 64 3.03 -24.89 -7.54
C PRO A 64 2.19 -26.11 -7.94
N GLY A 65 1.44 -26.00 -9.04
CA GLY A 65 0.60 -27.09 -9.55
C GLY A 65 -0.77 -27.26 -8.89
N VAL A 66 -1.12 -26.41 -7.92
CA VAL A 66 -2.47 -26.35 -7.35
C VAL A 66 -3.51 -26.04 -8.43
N ALA A 67 -4.64 -26.74 -8.40
CA ALA A 67 -5.73 -26.57 -9.37
C ALA A 67 -6.65 -25.39 -9.03
N LEU A 68 -7.49 -25.01 -10.01
CA LEU A 68 -8.65 -24.15 -9.78
C LEU A 68 -9.74 -24.92 -9.03
N GLY A 69 -10.33 -24.27 -8.04
CA GLY A 69 -11.44 -24.80 -7.25
C GLY A 69 -12.81 -24.39 -7.80
N PRO A 70 -13.91 -24.83 -7.16
CA PRO A 70 -15.26 -24.64 -7.67
C PRO A 70 -15.72 -23.17 -7.77
N ALA A 71 -15.14 -22.27 -6.98
CA ALA A 71 -15.47 -20.85 -7.01
C ALA A 71 -14.65 -20.06 -8.04
N ALA A 72 -13.63 -20.68 -8.67
CA ALA A 72 -12.84 -20.02 -9.68
C ALA A 72 -13.71 -19.59 -10.88
N PRO A 73 -13.40 -18.46 -11.55
CA PRO A 73 -14.11 -18.06 -12.76
C PRO A 73 -14.12 -19.19 -13.82
N PRO A 74 -15.28 -19.56 -14.39
CA PRO A 74 -15.40 -20.74 -15.27
C PRO A 74 -14.54 -20.72 -16.54
N ALA A 75 -14.13 -19.53 -16.98
CA ALA A 75 -13.28 -19.36 -18.15
C ALA A 75 -11.79 -19.64 -17.87
N TRP A 76 -11.39 -19.68 -16.60
CA TRP A 76 -10.02 -19.94 -16.21
C TRP A 76 -9.71 -21.44 -16.30
N ASN A 77 -8.45 -21.77 -16.57
CA ASN A 77 -8.01 -23.15 -16.72
C ASN A 77 -6.57 -23.38 -16.26
N GLY A 78 -6.20 -24.66 -16.20
CA GLY A 78 -4.88 -25.11 -15.83
C GLY A 78 -4.65 -25.20 -14.32
N THR A 79 -3.39 -25.09 -13.94
CA THR A 79 -2.90 -25.15 -12.55
C THR A 79 -1.97 -23.97 -12.29
N ASN A 80 -1.79 -23.61 -11.02
CA ASN A 80 -0.87 -22.56 -10.61
C ASN A 80 0.53 -22.80 -11.19
N SER A 81 0.99 -21.92 -12.07
CA SER A 81 2.30 -22.02 -12.70
C SER A 81 3.41 -21.31 -11.90
N LEU A 82 3.03 -20.47 -10.93
CA LEU A 82 3.95 -19.68 -10.13
C LEU A 82 4.78 -20.59 -9.21
N GLY A 83 6.11 -20.42 -9.25
CA GLY A 83 7.05 -21.21 -8.46
C GLY A 83 7.32 -22.62 -8.98
N THR A 84 6.81 -22.99 -10.18
CA THR A 84 7.13 -24.29 -10.80
C THR A 84 8.57 -24.39 -11.28
N GLY A 85 9.28 -23.27 -11.46
CA GLY A 85 10.63 -23.24 -12.05
C GLY A 85 10.64 -23.52 -13.55
N SER A 86 9.47 -23.70 -14.18
CA SER A 86 9.35 -23.93 -15.61
C SER A 86 9.47 -22.62 -16.41
N PRO A 87 9.71 -22.66 -17.73
CA PRO A 87 9.65 -21.46 -18.56
C PRO A 87 8.29 -20.75 -18.57
N ALA A 88 7.22 -21.43 -18.17
CA ALA A 88 5.88 -20.85 -18.04
C ALA A 88 5.71 -20.04 -16.73
N ASP A 89 6.54 -20.30 -15.72
CA ASP A 89 6.52 -19.65 -14.42
C ASP A 89 6.80 -18.16 -14.56
N LEU A 90 5.83 -17.33 -14.14
CA LEU A 90 5.94 -15.89 -14.17
C LEU A 90 7.16 -15.38 -13.38
N ARG A 91 7.48 -16.00 -12.24
CA ARG A 91 8.65 -15.65 -11.44
C ARG A 91 9.93 -15.86 -12.24
N VAL A 92 10.06 -17.00 -12.93
CA VAL A 92 11.24 -17.30 -13.76
C VAL A 92 11.35 -16.33 -14.92
N LYS A 93 10.24 -16.00 -15.59
CA LYS A 93 10.22 -15.05 -16.70
C LYS A 93 10.75 -13.67 -16.27
N ILE A 94 10.25 -13.15 -15.16
CA ILE A 94 10.68 -11.85 -14.62
C ILE A 94 12.14 -11.89 -14.16
N ASP A 95 12.51 -12.89 -13.36
CA ASP A 95 13.86 -13.02 -12.81
C ASP A 95 14.93 -13.22 -13.90
N THR A 96 14.57 -13.85 -15.03
CA THR A 96 15.48 -14.01 -16.17
C THR A 96 15.86 -12.68 -16.80
N VAL A 97 14.94 -11.72 -16.84
CA VAL A 97 15.14 -10.41 -17.47
C VAL A 97 15.72 -9.40 -16.48
N HIS A 98 15.23 -9.40 -15.23
CA HIS A 98 15.50 -8.37 -14.23
C HIS A 98 16.48 -8.80 -13.13
N GLY A 99 16.96 -10.04 -13.19
CA GLY A 99 17.86 -10.64 -12.20
C GLY A 99 17.13 -11.49 -11.17
N ALA A 100 17.85 -12.46 -10.60
CA ALA A 100 17.30 -13.40 -9.64
C ALA A 100 16.68 -12.68 -8.43
N GLY A 101 15.43 -13.04 -8.09
CA GLY A 101 14.68 -12.46 -6.97
C GLY A 101 13.94 -11.15 -7.29
N ALA A 102 14.01 -10.64 -8.52
CA ALA A 102 13.35 -9.41 -8.92
C ALA A 102 11.82 -9.47 -8.75
N PHE A 103 11.19 -10.59 -9.10
CA PHE A 103 9.75 -10.78 -8.91
C PHE A 103 9.36 -10.70 -7.44
N ASN A 104 10.07 -11.42 -6.56
CA ASN A 104 9.79 -11.41 -5.13
C ASN A 104 10.03 -10.01 -4.52
N ALA A 105 11.03 -9.28 -5.02
CA ALA A 105 11.28 -7.91 -4.60
C ALA A 105 10.13 -6.96 -4.98
N ALA A 106 9.57 -7.09 -6.20
CA ALA A 106 8.40 -6.33 -6.62
C ALA A 106 7.16 -6.64 -5.75
N VAL A 107 6.91 -7.92 -5.48
CA VAL A 107 5.85 -8.36 -4.55
C VAL A 107 6.01 -7.73 -3.17
N GLN A 108 7.23 -7.77 -2.63
CA GLN A 108 7.50 -7.20 -1.31
C GLN A 108 7.33 -5.68 -1.28
N ARG A 109 7.69 -4.96 -2.35
CA ARG A 109 7.48 -3.51 -2.44
C ARG A 109 5.99 -3.16 -2.44
N ALA A 110 5.15 -3.88 -3.18
CA ALA A 110 3.70 -3.67 -3.18
C ALA A 110 3.09 -3.82 -1.77
N PHE A 111 3.43 -4.88 -1.03
CA PHE A 111 3.01 -5.04 0.37
C PHE A 111 3.56 -3.94 1.30
N ASN A 112 4.81 -3.52 1.10
CA ASN A 112 5.42 -2.45 1.89
C ASN A 112 4.71 -1.11 1.66
N THR A 113 4.30 -0.81 0.43
CA THR A 113 3.57 0.42 0.10
C THR A 113 2.26 0.51 0.86
N TRP A 114 1.45 -0.56 0.92
CA TRP A 114 0.24 -0.59 1.73
C TRP A 114 0.51 -0.52 3.24
N SER A 115 1.54 -1.21 3.72
CA SER A 115 1.94 -1.16 5.14
C SER A 115 2.43 0.22 5.59
N ALA A 116 3.01 1.01 4.68
CA ALA A 116 3.41 2.38 4.94
C ALA A 116 2.22 3.36 4.92
N ALA A 117 1.12 2.99 4.27
CA ALA A 117 -0.06 3.84 4.13
C ALA A 117 -1.03 3.73 5.33
N ALA A 118 -1.16 2.55 5.92
CA ALA A 118 -2.15 2.23 6.94
C ALA A 118 -1.59 1.31 8.04
N ASN A 119 -2.37 1.08 9.10
CA ASN A 119 -2.00 0.19 10.20
C ASN A 119 -2.09 -1.30 9.79
N LEU A 120 -1.22 -1.71 8.88
CA LEU A 120 -1.20 -3.04 8.28
C LEU A 120 0.16 -3.69 8.51
N GLN A 121 0.12 -4.98 8.85
CA GLN A 121 1.29 -5.84 8.91
C GLN A 121 1.08 -7.04 8.00
N PHE A 122 1.90 -7.19 6.97
CA PHE A 122 1.90 -8.40 6.15
C PHE A 122 2.98 -9.37 6.63
N VAL A 123 2.58 -10.63 6.85
CA VAL A 123 3.49 -11.71 7.28
C VAL A 123 3.47 -12.82 6.25
N GLN A 124 4.58 -13.00 5.55
CA GLN A 124 4.69 -14.12 4.63
C GLN A 124 4.78 -15.44 5.41
N VAL A 125 3.94 -16.41 5.05
CA VAL A 125 3.93 -17.77 5.61
C VAL A 125 3.95 -18.81 4.49
N ALA A 126 4.14 -20.07 4.86
CA ALA A 126 3.97 -21.18 3.92
C ALA A 126 2.49 -21.33 3.53
N ASP A 127 2.24 -21.56 2.25
CA ASP A 127 0.92 -21.95 1.74
C ASP A 127 0.46 -23.25 2.42
N GLN A 128 -0.82 -23.33 2.79
CA GLN A 128 -1.39 -24.53 3.42
C GLN A 128 -2.03 -25.48 2.39
N GLY A 129 -1.79 -25.25 1.09
CA GLY A 129 -2.40 -25.99 0.00
C GLY A 129 -3.85 -25.57 -0.24
N GLY A 130 -4.63 -26.45 -0.87
CA GLY A 130 -6.00 -26.15 -1.30
C GLY A 130 -6.04 -25.47 -2.67
N ALA A 131 -7.12 -25.71 -3.42
CA ALA A 131 -7.32 -25.13 -4.73
C ALA A 131 -7.52 -23.60 -4.65
N PHE A 132 -7.30 -22.90 -5.75
CA PHE A 132 -7.74 -21.50 -5.88
C PHE A 132 -9.26 -21.42 -5.73
N GLY A 133 -9.80 -20.40 -5.06
CA GLY A 133 -11.25 -20.32 -4.84
C GLY A 133 -11.73 -21.44 -3.91
N THR A 134 -10.91 -21.80 -2.92
CA THR A 134 -11.33 -22.59 -1.76
C THR A 134 -10.86 -21.91 -0.50
N VAL A 135 -11.65 -22.01 0.57
CA VAL A 135 -11.30 -21.48 1.89
C VAL A 135 -10.01 -22.17 2.36
N ALA A 136 -8.89 -21.47 2.25
CA ALA A 136 -7.58 -21.96 2.60
C ALA A 136 -6.78 -20.83 3.26
N ALA A 137 -5.98 -21.17 4.25
CA ALA A 137 -5.00 -20.25 4.81
C ALA A 137 -3.74 -20.23 3.92
N PRO A 138 -2.98 -19.13 3.90
CA PRO A 138 -3.15 -17.87 4.64
C PRO A 138 -4.22 -16.92 4.10
N ASP A 139 -4.40 -15.77 4.75
CA ASP A 139 -5.39 -14.75 4.40
C ASP A 139 -5.31 -14.32 2.93
N ILE A 140 -4.10 -14.04 2.43
CA ILE A 140 -3.87 -13.70 1.01
C ILE A 140 -3.03 -14.77 0.33
N ARG A 141 -3.45 -15.26 -0.84
CA ARG A 141 -2.70 -16.26 -1.60
C ARG A 141 -2.51 -15.82 -3.04
N ILE A 142 -1.27 -15.81 -3.51
CA ILE A 142 -0.90 -15.32 -4.85
C ILE A 142 -0.55 -16.50 -5.74
N GLY A 143 -1.25 -16.67 -6.86
CA GLY A 143 -1.00 -17.67 -7.89
C GLY A 143 -0.95 -17.08 -9.30
N ALA A 144 -0.68 -17.93 -10.30
CA ALA A 144 -0.73 -17.58 -11.71
C ALA A 144 -1.43 -18.68 -12.51
N PHE A 145 -2.53 -18.34 -13.19
CA PHE A 145 -3.41 -19.28 -13.91
C PHE A 145 -3.65 -18.81 -15.34
N SER A 146 -4.08 -19.69 -16.25
CA SER A 146 -4.49 -19.24 -17.58
C SER A 146 -5.90 -18.70 -17.49
N PHE A 147 -6.11 -17.44 -17.87
CA PHE A 147 -7.47 -16.92 -18.02
C PHE A 147 -8.04 -17.39 -19.37
N GLY A 148 -9.31 -17.05 -19.62
CA GLY A 148 -9.98 -17.42 -20.87
C GLY A 148 -9.23 -16.89 -22.09
N ALA A 149 -9.28 -17.61 -23.21
CA ALA A 149 -8.62 -17.17 -24.44
C ALA A 149 -9.16 -15.80 -24.88
N GLY A 150 -8.25 -14.84 -25.10
CA GLY A 150 -8.59 -13.46 -25.48
C GLY A 150 -8.90 -12.53 -24.30
N ASP A 151 -8.84 -13.02 -23.05
CA ASP A 151 -8.90 -12.17 -21.86
C ASP A 151 -7.62 -11.34 -21.73
N LEU A 152 -7.79 -10.02 -21.72
CA LEU A 152 -6.70 -9.05 -21.67
C LEU A 152 -6.36 -8.62 -20.24
N SER A 153 -7.08 -9.12 -19.23
CA SER A 153 -6.84 -8.80 -17.82
C SER A 153 -5.44 -9.27 -17.41
N GLY A 154 -4.73 -8.42 -16.64
CA GLY A 154 -3.40 -8.75 -16.13
C GLY A 154 -3.47 -9.65 -14.90
N ALA A 155 -4.40 -9.39 -13.99
CA ALA A 155 -4.64 -10.16 -12.79
C ALA A 155 -6.09 -9.99 -12.30
N ALA A 156 -6.42 -10.66 -11.20
CA ALA A 156 -7.61 -10.41 -10.40
C ALA A 156 -7.35 -10.76 -8.94
N GLY A 157 -7.69 -9.84 -8.03
CA GLY A 157 -7.64 -9.97 -6.59
C GLY A 157 -9.04 -9.96 -5.98
N PHE A 158 -9.27 -10.84 -5.01
CA PHE A 158 -10.55 -11.01 -4.37
C PHE A 158 -10.52 -10.44 -2.95
N GLY A 159 -11.60 -9.75 -2.59
CA GLY A 159 -11.72 -9.06 -1.32
C GLY A 159 -11.56 -9.96 -0.09
N PRO A 160 -11.40 -9.38 1.10
CA PRO A 160 -11.46 -10.12 2.34
C PRO A 160 -12.87 -10.70 2.53
N PRO A 161 -13.05 -11.72 3.40
CA PRO A 161 -14.36 -12.34 3.61
C PRO A 161 -15.40 -11.26 3.99
N GLY A 162 -16.45 -11.14 3.19
CA GLY A 162 -17.62 -10.32 3.54
C GLY A 162 -18.51 -10.99 4.59
N ASP A 163 -19.15 -10.20 5.45
CA ASP A 163 -20.28 -10.66 6.28
C ASP A 163 -21.60 -10.68 5.47
N ASP A 164 -21.67 -11.47 4.39
CA ASP A 164 -22.93 -11.64 3.67
C ASP A 164 -23.17 -13.08 3.19
N VAL A 165 -24.35 -13.58 3.56
CA VAL A 165 -25.21 -14.74 3.18
C VAL A 165 -24.60 -16.06 2.68
N ASN A 166 -23.43 -16.07 2.03
CA ASN A 166 -22.76 -17.25 1.47
C ASN A 166 -21.45 -17.60 2.20
N PHE A 167 -21.33 -17.24 3.49
CA PHE A 167 -20.16 -17.62 4.27
C PHE A 167 -20.01 -19.15 4.35
N PRO A 168 -18.83 -19.71 4.01
CA PRO A 168 -17.57 -19.01 3.76
C PRO A 168 -17.33 -18.59 2.29
N ASP A 169 -16.80 -17.37 2.10
CA ASP A 169 -16.36 -16.87 0.79
C ASP A 169 -15.07 -17.58 0.37
N ALA A 170 -15.21 -18.52 -0.57
CA ALA A 170 -14.13 -19.38 -1.00
C ALA A 170 -13.04 -18.65 -1.80
N LEU A 171 -13.31 -17.45 -2.32
CA LEU A 171 -12.33 -16.65 -3.07
C LEU A 171 -11.56 -15.66 -2.20
N ALA A 172 -11.96 -15.49 -0.95
CA ALA A 172 -11.46 -14.39 -0.13
C ALA A 172 -9.92 -14.36 -0.06
N GLY A 173 -9.34 -13.22 -0.45
CA GLY A 173 -7.90 -12.96 -0.41
C GLY A 173 -7.06 -13.67 -1.48
N ASP A 174 -7.64 -14.51 -2.34
CA ASP A 174 -6.91 -15.07 -3.47
C ASP A 174 -6.58 -13.97 -4.50
N ILE A 175 -5.38 -14.04 -5.08
CA ILE A 175 -4.93 -13.23 -6.20
C ILE A 175 -4.43 -14.17 -7.30
N ALA A 176 -4.85 -13.93 -8.54
CA ALA A 176 -4.35 -14.66 -9.70
C ALA A 176 -3.79 -13.72 -10.75
N PHE A 177 -2.52 -13.91 -11.12
CA PHE A 177 -1.99 -13.37 -12.36
C PHE A 177 -2.49 -14.18 -13.57
N ASN A 178 -2.83 -13.48 -14.65
CA ASN A 178 -3.13 -14.13 -15.92
C ASN A 178 -1.83 -14.57 -16.60
N SER A 179 -1.47 -15.84 -16.44
CA SER A 179 -0.25 -16.43 -17.00
C SER A 179 -0.15 -16.40 -18.54
N ALA A 180 -1.26 -16.11 -19.23
CA ALA A 180 -1.31 -15.91 -20.69
C ALA A 180 -1.00 -14.46 -21.12
N ASN A 181 -0.90 -13.52 -20.18
CA ASN A 181 -0.57 -12.12 -20.45
C ASN A 181 0.95 -11.87 -20.39
N ASN A 182 1.36 -10.67 -20.82
CA ASN A 182 2.75 -10.24 -20.79
C ASN A 182 3.00 -9.29 -19.62
N PHE A 183 4.10 -9.51 -18.92
CA PHE A 183 4.46 -8.77 -17.72
C PHE A 183 5.90 -8.27 -17.79
N ASN A 184 6.17 -7.23 -17.02
CA ASN A 184 7.49 -6.65 -16.86
C ASN A 184 7.67 -6.09 -15.45
N ILE A 185 8.90 -5.75 -15.09
CA ILE A 185 9.15 -4.71 -14.09
C ILE A 185 9.61 -3.51 -14.91
N ASP A 186 8.74 -2.50 -15.04
CA ASP A 186 9.03 -1.37 -15.91
C ASP A 186 10.20 -0.55 -15.34
N PRO A 187 11.26 -0.25 -16.11
CA PRO A 187 12.39 0.54 -15.61
C PRO A 187 12.11 2.05 -15.56
N GLY A 188 10.98 2.51 -16.12
CA GLY A 188 10.56 3.91 -16.11
C GLY A 188 10.25 4.43 -14.71
N ALA A 189 10.33 5.76 -14.58
CA ALA A 189 9.86 6.48 -13.40
C ALA A 189 8.32 6.53 -13.37
N GLU A 190 7.76 6.88 -12.22
CA GLU A 190 6.32 7.12 -12.09
C GLU A 190 5.82 8.13 -13.11
N GLY A 191 4.75 7.78 -13.83
CA GLY A 191 4.19 8.59 -14.91
C GLY A 191 4.91 8.47 -16.25
N ASP A 192 6.02 7.72 -16.36
CA ASP A 192 6.60 7.39 -17.67
C ASP A 192 5.71 6.39 -18.42
N PRO A 193 5.65 6.43 -19.76
CA PRO A 193 4.91 5.45 -20.54
C PRO A 193 5.44 4.03 -20.30
N LEU A 194 4.52 3.08 -20.11
CA LEU A 194 4.86 1.67 -19.98
C LEU A 194 5.54 1.15 -21.24
N GLN A 195 6.46 0.21 -21.06
CA GLN A 195 7.04 -0.54 -22.17
C GLN A 195 5.97 -1.35 -22.89
N THR A 196 6.13 -1.48 -24.21
CA THR A 196 5.22 -2.27 -25.05
C THR A 196 5.80 -3.64 -25.37
N GLY A 197 4.92 -4.64 -25.43
CA GLY A 197 5.21 -6.01 -25.78
C GLY A 197 4.79 -6.36 -27.21
N PRO A 198 4.78 -7.67 -27.54
CA PRO A 198 4.28 -8.17 -28.81
C PRO A 198 2.88 -7.62 -29.15
N GLY A 199 2.69 -7.16 -30.38
CA GLY A 199 1.43 -6.53 -30.81
C GLY A 199 1.28 -5.06 -30.42
N GLY A 200 2.29 -4.44 -29.80
CA GLY A 200 2.29 -3.03 -29.42
C GLY A 200 1.43 -2.71 -28.18
N LEU A 201 0.98 -3.74 -27.46
CA LEU A 201 0.24 -3.60 -26.21
C LEU A 201 1.20 -3.29 -25.07
N TYR A 202 0.79 -2.47 -24.10
CA TYR A 202 1.58 -2.22 -22.90
C TYR A 202 1.79 -3.52 -22.11
N LEU A 203 3.00 -3.69 -21.57
CA LEU A 203 3.32 -4.76 -20.65
C LEU A 203 2.74 -4.41 -19.27
N ASN A 204 2.20 -5.41 -18.58
CA ASN A 204 1.73 -5.22 -17.22
C ASN A 204 2.93 -5.06 -16.28
N ASP A 205 3.07 -3.91 -15.63
CA ASP A 205 4.05 -3.74 -14.56
C ASP A 205 3.65 -4.55 -13.33
N ILE A 206 4.47 -5.53 -12.94
CA ILE A 206 4.16 -6.45 -11.84
C ILE A 206 3.90 -5.72 -10.53
N GLU A 207 4.69 -4.67 -10.24
CA GLU A 207 4.58 -3.95 -8.97
C GLU A 207 3.29 -3.13 -8.91
N GLY A 208 3.01 -2.31 -9.91
CA GLY A 208 1.78 -1.52 -9.97
C GLY A 208 0.52 -2.38 -10.02
N LEU A 209 0.52 -3.43 -10.86
CA LEU A 209 -0.62 -4.34 -10.96
C LEU A 209 -0.85 -5.10 -9.65
N LEU A 210 0.19 -5.62 -9.00
CA LEU A 210 -0.01 -6.31 -7.72
C LEU A 210 -0.40 -5.34 -6.60
N LEU A 211 0.10 -4.10 -6.62
CA LEU A 211 -0.34 -3.07 -5.69
C LEU A 211 -1.84 -2.83 -5.82
N HIS A 212 -2.37 -2.81 -7.05
CA HIS A 212 -3.81 -2.77 -7.33
C HIS A 212 -4.55 -3.97 -6.73
N GLU A 213 -4.13 -5.20 -7.06
CA GLU A 213 -4.83 -6.39 -6.58
C GLU A 213 -4.79 -6.55 -5.05
N ILE A 214 -3.71 -6.14 -4.39
CA ILE A 214 -3.66 -6.11 -2.92
C ILE A 214 -4.67 -5.10 -2.36
N GLY A 215 -4.93 -3.97 -3.03
CA GLY A 215 -5.97 -3.04 -2.58
C GLY A 215 -7.36 -3.70 -2.55
N HIS A 216 -7.66 -4.57 -3.52
CA HIS A 216 -8.86 -5.40 -3.48
C HIS A 216 -8.90 -6.33 -2.29
N THR A 217 -7.82 -7.09 -2.05
CA THR A 217 -7.76 -7.98 -0.88
C THR A 217 -7.84 -7.25 0.44
N LEU A 218 -7.56 -5.94 0.47
CA LEU A 218 -7.74 -5.09 1.65
C LEU A 218 -9.18 -4.60 1.87
N GLY A 219 -10.09 -4.84 0.92
CA GLY A 219 -11.50 -4.45 1.03
C GLY A 219 -11.86 -3.21 0.20
N ILE A 220 -10.97 -2.75 -0.67
CA ILE A 220 -11.18 -1.55 -1.46
C ILE A 220 -11.59 -1.94 -2.89
N GLY A 221 -12.74 -1.45 -3.34
CA GLY A 221 -13.18 -1.62 -4.74
C GLY A 221 -12.52 -0.63 -5.68
N HIS A 222 -12.82 -0.76 -6.98
CA HIS A 222 -12.29 0.15 -7.98
C HIS A 222 -12.65 1.61 -7.71
N SER A 223 -11.70 2.50 -8.02
CA SER A 223 -11.86 3.95 -8.02
C SER A 223 -12.28 4.45 -9.40
N GLN A 224 -12.88 5.64 -9.42
CA GLN A 224 -13.12 6.44 -10.63
C GLN A 224 -12.04 7.52 -10.85
N GLU A 225 -11.16 7.74 -9.87
CA GLU A 225 -10.06 8.68 -9.99
C GLU A 225 -9.03 8.14 -10.99
N PRO A 226 -8.82 8.78 -12.16
CA PRO A 226 -7.99 8.27 -13.25
C PRO A 226 -6.57 7.84 -12.86
N SER A 227 -6.01 8.53 -11.88
CA SER A 227 -4.64 8.34 -11.41
C SER A 227 -4.53 7.36 -10.24
N ALA A 228 -5.64 6.98 -9.61
CA ALA A 228 -5.64 6.08 -8.47
C ALA A 228 -5.09 4.72 -8.86
N ILE A 229 -4.36 4.10 -7.93
CA ILE A 229 -3.88 2.73 -8.13
C ILE A 229 -5.06 1.80 -8.32
N LEU A 230 -6.17 2.02 -7.60
CA LEU A 230 -7.39 1.22 -7.76
C LEU A 230 -8.31 1.66 -8.89
N CYS A 231 -7.88 2.54 -9.78
CA CYS A 231 -8.65 2.79 -10.99
C CYS A 231 -8.70 1.49 -11.82
N GLY A 232 -9.90 1.00 -12.11
CA GLY A 232 -10.11 -0.26 -12.81
C GLY A 232 -11.50 -0.37 -13.41
N TYR A 233 -11.73 -1.41 -14.22
CA TYR A 233 -13.00 -1.63 -14.89
C TYR A 233 -14.08 -2.10 -13.92
N GLN A 234 -15.25 -1.48 -13.90
CA GLN A 234 -16.41 -2.03 -13.19
C GLN A 234 -17.04 -3.22 -13.93
N SER A 235 -16.71 -3.41 -15.22
CA SER A 235 -17.23 -4.50 -16.07
C SER A 235 -16.15 -5.08 -17.01
N PRO A 236 -16.16 -6.40 -17.28
CA PRO A 236 -15.21 -7.05 -18.19
C PRO A 236 -15.35 -6.60 -19.66
N ASN A 237 -16.47 -5.98 -20.02
CA ASN A 237 -16.58 -5.21 -21.26
C ASN A 237 -16.23 -3.77 -20.92
N PHE A 238 -15.02 -3.33 -21.30
CA PHE A 238 -14.49 -1.96 -21.17
C PHE A 238 -15.63 -0.95 -20.98
N ASP A 239 -15.81 -0.49 -19.74
CA ASP A 239 -16.95 0.34 -19.33
C ASP A 239 -16.76 1.82 -19.69
N GLY A 240 -15.64 2.17 -20.32
CA GLY A 240 -15.25 3.54 -20.60
C GLY A 240 -14.51 4.21 -19.44
N SER A 241 -13.93 3.44 -18.50
CA SER A 241 -13.15 4.01 -17.39
C SER A 241 -12.08 4.98 -17.89
N SER A 242 -11.95 6.13 -17.22
CA SER A 242 -10.94 7.14 -17.50
C SER A 242 -9.55 6.81 -16.95
N CYS A 243 -9.33 5.59 -16.48
CA CYS A 243 -8.08 5.16 -15.86
C CYS A 243 -6.89 5.25 -16.80
N ASP A 244 -5.75 5.61 -16.23
CA ASP A 244 -4.48 5.64 -16.94
C ASP A 244 -3.77 4.28 -16.86
N TYR A 245 -3.95 3.46 -17.90
CA TYR A 245 -3.26 2.16 -18.04
C TYR A 245 -2.01 2.23 -18.92
N ALA A 246 -1.61 3.43 -19.35
CA ALA A 246 -0.51 3.61 -20.31
C ALA A 246 0.80 4.02 -19.64
N HIS A 247 0.76 4.40 -18.36
CA HIS A 247 1.92 4.90 -17.62
C HIS A 247 2.21 4.06 -16.38
N VAL A 248 3.46 4.09 -15.95
CA VAL A 248 3.91 3.49 -14.69
C VAL A 248 3.15 4.15 -13.54
N ASN A 249 2.48 3.32 -12.73
CA ASN A 249 1.72 3.78 -11.57
C ASN A 249 1.93 2.81 -10.39
N ARG A 250 2.73 3.22 -9.40
CA ARG A 250 3.09 2.45 -8.20
C ARG A 250 2.94 3.27 -6.92
N VAL A 251 2.41 4.49 -7.03
CA VAL A 251 2.25 5.43 -5.92
C VAL A 251 0.79 5.57 -5.57
N LEU A 252 0.46 5.33 -4.31
CA LEU A 252 -0.89 5.53 -3.80
C LEU A 252 -1.27 7.00 -3.87
N THR A 253 -2.41 7.28 -4.49
CA THR A 253 -2.99 8.63 -4.55
C THR A 253 -3.68 8.99 -3.24
N PRO A 254 -4.08 10.26 -3.03
CA PRO A 254 -4.91 10.63 -1.89
C PRO A 254 -6.20 9.80 -1.76
N ASP A 255 -6.79 9.36 -2.89
CA ASP A 255 -7.99 8.54 -2.89
C ASP A 255 -7.71 7.13 -2.33
N ASP A 256 -6.67 6.46 -2.82
CA ASP A 256 -6.23 5.16 -2.32
C ASP A 256 -5.88 5.22 -0.81
N LEU A 257 -5.16 6.28 -0.40
CA LEU A 257 -4.78 6.52 0.99
C LEU A 257 -6.00 6.72 1.90
N ASN A 258 -6.98 7.51 1.46
CA ASN A 258 -8.20 7.73 2.22
C ASN A 258 -8.99 6.42 2.38
N ALA A 259 -9.10 5.63 1.32
CA ALA A 259 -9.81 4.36 1.34
C ALA A 259 -9.20 3.38 2.35
N VAL A 260 -7.91 3.10 2.26
CA VAL A 260 -7.26 2.14 3.17
C VAL A 260 -7.24 2.62 4.63
N ARG A 261 -7.06 3.93 4.86
CA ARG A 261 -7.04 4.50 6.22
C ARG A 261 -8.42 4.54 6.86
N ASN A 262 -9.49 4.61 6.07
CA ASN A 262 -10.84 4.46 6.60
C ASN A 262 -11.12 3.04 7.12
N ILE A 263 -10.49 2.01 6.52
CA ILE A 263 -10.66 0.61 6.93
C ILE A 263 -9.73 0.24 8.08
N TYR A 264 -8.43 0.53 7.94
CA TYR A 264 -7.39 0.05 8.85
C TYR A 264 -6.82 1.12 9.79
N GLY A 265 -7.16 2.39 9.57
CA GLY A 265 -6.55 3.52 10.27
C GLY A 265 -5.25 3.99 9.62
N PRO A 266 -4.72 5.15 10.04
CA PRO A 266 -3.44 5.66 9.56
C PRO A 266 -2.30 4.70 9.90
N ALA A 267 -1.20 4.82 9.15
CA ALA A 267 0.03 4.11 9.49
C ALA A 267 0.40 4.34 10.97
N PRO A 268 0.99 3.33 11.63
CA PRO A 268 1.28 3.44 13.04
C PRO A 268 2.26 4.59 13.32
N PRO A 269 2.09 5.33 14.42
CA PRO A 269 2.96 6.45 14.73
C PRO A 269 4.38 5.98 15.07
N PRO A 270 5.40 6.85 14.91
CA PRO A 270 6.77 6.61 15.36
C PRO A 270 6.86 6.67 16.89
N ASP A 271 6.27 5.68 17.57
CA ASP A 271 6.11 5.68 19.02
C ASP A 271 7.08 4.76 19.77
N GLY A 272 7.86 3.95 19.05
CA GLY A 272 8.83 3.01 19.61
C GLY A 272 8.27 1.64 20.01
N ASP A 273 6.97 1.37 19.81
CA ASP A 273 6.34 0.05 20.08
C ASP A 273 6.50 -0.89 18.88
N VAL A 274 7.73 -1.34 18.63
CA VAL A 274 8.09 -2.15 17.46
C VAL A 274 7.50 -3.56 17.52
N SER A 275 7.08 -4.02 18.70
CA SER A 275 6.48 -5.33 18.96
C SER A 275 4.95 -5.37 18.84
N PHE A 276 4.29 -4.21 18.77
CA PHE A 276 2.84 -4.03 18.66
C PHE A 276 2.05 -4.53 19.88
N ASP A 277 2.65 -4.52 21.06
CA ASP A 277 2.00 -5.00 22.28
C ASP A 277 1.42 -3.87 23.16
N CYS A 278 1.39 -2.64 22.61
CA CYS A 278 0.98 -1.41 23.27
C CYS A 278 1.91 -0.96 24.40
N ARG A 279 3.16 -1.43 24.42
CA ARG A 279 4.20 -1.03 25.37
C ARG A 279 5.48 -0.72 24.62
N VAL A 280 6.31 0.12 25.24
CA VAL A 280 7.69 0.32 24.81
C VAL A 280 8.56 -0.24 25.92
N ASP A 281 9.11 -1.43 25.73
CA ASP A 281 9.89 -2.15 26.72
C ASP A 281 11.15 -2.85 26.13
N ALA A 282 11.71 -3.82 26.86
CA ALA A 282 12.92 -4.51 26.44
C ALA A 282 12.73 -5.35 25.16
N ALA A 283 11.50 -5.77 24.84
CA ALA A 283 11.19 -6.46 23.60
C ALA A 283 11.42 -5.56 22.38
N ASP A 284 10.96 -4.31 22.42
CA ASP A 284 11.15 -3.34 21.34
C ASP A 284 12.62 -2.98 21.15
N VAL A 285 13.34 -2.76 22.25
CA VAL A 285 14.79 -2.54 22.24
C VAL A 285 15.52 -3.71 21.56
N LEU A 286 15.13 -4.95 21.88
CA LEU A 286 15.72 -6.14 21.27
C LEU A 286 15.42 -6.22 19.77
N LEU A 287 14.19 -5.94 19.35
CA LEU A 287 13.80 -5.93 17.93
C LEU A 287 14.59 -4.88 17.15
N VAL A 288 14.70 -3.65 17.66
CA VAL A 288 15.48 -2.58 17.01
C VAL A 288 16.96 -2.95 16.93
N ASN A 289 17.53 -3.56 17.97
CA ASN A 289 18.90 -4.06 17.91
C ASN A 289 19.08 -5.14 16.83
N GLN A 290 18.13 -6.07 16.68
CA GLN A 290 18.17 -7.07 15.61
C GLN A 290 18.04 -6.43 14.22
N ILE A 291 17.23 -5.38 14.07
CA ILE A 291 17.12 -4.60 12.83
C ILE A 291 18.46 -3.96 12.49
N LEU A 292 19.10 -3.25 13.44
CA LEU A 292 20.39 -2.61 13.25
C LEU A 292 21.52 -3.59 12.93
N LEU A 293 21.49 -4.77 13.55
CA LEU A 293 22.44 -5.86 13.28
C LEU A 293 22.12 -6.65 12.01
N LYS A 294 21.06 -6.28 11.27
CA LYS A 294 20.57 -6.97 10.06
C LYS A 294 20.21 -8.44 10.29
N GLN A 295 19.81 -8.77 11.52
CA GLN A 295 19.32 -10.09 11.93
C GLN A 295 17.82 -10.22 11.72
N LEU A 296 17.10 -9.09 11.71
CA LEU A 296 15.69 -8.98 11.40
C LEU A 296 15.50 -7.97 10.27
N LEU A 297 14.81 -8.38 9.19
CA LEU A 297 14.32 -7.43 8.19
C LEU A 297 12.95 -6.93 8.67
N PRO A 298 12.83 -5.67 9.13
CA PRO A 298 11.56 -5.17 9.62
C PRO A 298 10.54 -5.06 8.48
N ASN A 299 9.25 -5.16 8.79
CA ASN A 299 8.20 -4.70 7.86
C ASN A 299 8.06 -3.16 7.93
N ALA A 300 7.19 -2.56 7.10
CA ALA A 300 7.06 -1.10 7.07
C ALA A 300 6.49 -0.51 8.37
N ALA A 301 5.55 -1.19 9.02
CA ALA A 301 4.98 -0.77 10.30
C ALA A 301 6.04 -0.79 11.41
N GLN A 302 6.87 -1.85 11.47
CA GLN A 302 8.00 -1.93 12.39
C GLN A 302 9.03 -0.83 12.13
N ARG A 303 9.34 -0.54 10.85
CA ARG A 303 10.21 0.59 10.49
C ARG A 303 9.63 1.91 10.95
N ALA A 304 8.36 2.18 10.64
CA ALA A 304 7.70 3.44 10.99
C ALA A 304 7.64 3.66 12.51
N ARG A 305 7.37 2.61 13.29
CA ARG A 305 7.40 2.67 14.75
C ARG A 305 8.80 2.78 15.34
N ALA A 306 9.79 2.18 14.67
CA ALA A 306 11.18 2.19 15.11
C ALA A 306 11.88 3.53 14.80
N ASP A 307 11.51 4.21 13.71
CA ASP A 307 12.05 5.49 13.26
C ASP A 307 11.49 6.64 14.11
N VAL A 308 12.02 6.77 15.32
CA VAL A 308 11.57 7.73 16.34
C VAL A 308 12.52 8.92 16.47
N ALA A 309 13.67 8.88 15.79
CA ALA A 309 14.71 9.89 15.82
C ALA A 309 14.80 10.63 14.46
N PRO A 310 15.35 11.86 14.45
CA PRO A 310 15.69 12.68 15.61
C PRO A 310 14.47 13.10 16.44
N LEU A 311 14.70 13.35 17.74
CA LEU A 311 13.73 13.99 18.61
C LEU A 311 13.88 15.51 18.52
N VAL A 312 12.83 16.21 18.10
CA VAL A 312 12.77 17.68 18.07
C VAL A 312 11.82 18.15 19.16
N SER A 313 12.37 18.80 20.19
CA SER A 313 11.60 19.23 21.37
C SER A 313 10.84 18.09 22.07
N GLY A 314 11.42 16.89 22.04
CA GLY A 314 10.81 15.69 22.61
C GLY A 314 9.84 14.97 21.66
N THR A 315 9.54 15.51 20.49
CA THR A 315 8.66 14.84 19.51
C THR A 315 9.49 14.09 18.46
N PRO A 316 9.15 12.84 18.13
CA PRO A 316 9.71 12.13 16.98
C PRO A 316 9.53 12.91 15.68
N LEU A 317 10.62 13.05 14.93
CA LEU A 317 10.62 13.55 13.57
C LEU A 317 11.32 12.51 12.68
N PRO A 318 10.59 11.45 12.27
CA PRO A 318 11.15 10.32 11.54
C PRO A 318 11.91 10.77 10.29
N ASP A 319 13.08 10.20 10.03
CA ASP A 319 13.93 10.54 8.89
C ASP A 319 13.97 9.48 7.79
N GLY A 320 13.25 8.38 7.99
CA GLY A 320 13.13 7.23 7.09
C GLY A 320 14.14 6.12 7.36
N GLU A 321 15.08 6.30 8.31
CA GLU A 321 16.09 5.31 8.64
C GLU A 321 15.98 4.83 10.10
N VAL A 322 16.08 3.52 10.31
CA VAL A 322 16.23 2.99 11.67
C VAL A 322 17.72 2.95 12.01
N THR A 323 18.14 3.87 12.88
CA THR A 323 19.55 4.10 13.23
C THR A 323 19.83 3.82 14.72
N THR A 324 21.09 4.00 15.13
CA THR A 324 21.46 3.94 16.56
C THR A 324 20.80 5.04 17.38
N ALA A 325 20.40 6.17 16.77
CA ALA A 325 19.69 7.25 17.46
C ALA A 325 18.28 6.80 17.87
N ASP A 326 17.59 6.09 16.98
CA ASP A 326 16.31 5.45 17.23
C ASP A 326 16.37 4.43 18.35
N PHE A 327 17.36 3.54 18.27
CA PHE A 327 17.62 2.55 19.31
C PHE A 327 17.80 3.22 20.68
N LEU A 328 18.58 4.30 20.75
CA LEU A 328 18.82 5.00 22.01
C LEU A 328 17.54 5.67 22.53
N ALA A 329 16.73 6.29 21.65
CA ALA A 329 15.46 6.89 22.04
C ALA A 329 14.46 5.84 22.56
N ILE A 330 14.36 4.68 21.90
CA ILE A 330 13.50 3.57 22.33
C ILE A 330 14.00 2.97 23.66
N LEU A 331 15.32 2.81 23.82
CA LEU A 331 15.92 2.38 25.08
C LEU A 331 15.62 3.37 26.21
N GLN A 332 15.77 4.67 25.98
CA GLN A 332 15.44 5.70 26.98
C GLN A 332 13.95 5.69 27.33
N LYS A 333 13.06 5.53 26.34
CA LYS A 333 11.61 5.43 26.57
C LYS A 333 11.23 4.18 27.36
N SER A 334 11.82 3.01 27.05
CA SER A 334 11.60 1.77 27.81
C SER A 334 12.05 1.87 29.28
N LEU A 335 13.12 2.63 29.54
CA LEU A 335 13.60 2.97 30.88
C LEU A 335 12.83 4.13 31.53
N ARG A 336 11.80 4.66 30.87
CA ARG A 336 10.98 5.80 31.31
C ARG A 336 11.79 7.09 31.55
N GLN A 337 12.90 7.25 30.85
CA GLN A 337 13.75 8.44 30.93
C GLN A 337 13.23 9.59 30.04
N ILE A 338 12.47 9.25 29.00
CA ILE A 338 11.80 10.19 28.10
C ILE A 338 10.36 9.73 27.84
N SER A 339 9.53 10.64 27.34
CA SER A 339 8.16 10.36 26.88
C SER A 339 7.86 11.17 25.64
N TYR A 340 7.16 10.56 24.69
CA TYR A 340 6.60 11.18 23.50
C TYR A 340 5.44 10.35 22.97
#